data_AF-A0A660ULH8-F1
#
_entry.id   AF-A0A660ULH8-F1
#
_cell.length_a   1.000
_cell.length_b   1.000
_cell.length_c   1.000
_cell.angle_alpha   90.00
_cell.angle_beta   90.00
_cell.angle_gamma   90.00
#
_symmetry.space_group_name_H-M   'P 1'
#
loop_
_entity.id
_entity.type
_entity.pdbx_description
1 polymer ?
#
loop_
_entity_poly.entity_id
_entity_poly.type
_entity_poly.pdbx_seq_one_letter_code
_entity_poly.pdbx_strand_id
1 'polypeptide(L)'
;MCVYINPGNHGLKDPWPQVTVGEVGDPVAFRKNRGKYGEVVRAPTKAFMEKHRDDPGFKKLLKLAFEKRPYEELYDLRTNPGQLNNIAAKPEYAKQKRKLVPIFEKEFGATYDSAAPGIPPRPKM
;
A
#
# COMPACT_ATOMS: atom_id res chain seq x y z
N MET A 1 -5.04 10.15 15.64
CA MET A 1 -4.11 9.33 14.82
C MET A 1 -4.90 8.20 14.18
N CYS A 2 -4.51 7.77 12.98
CA CYS A 2 -5.08 6.60 12.29
C CYS A 2 -3.94 5.61 11.99
N VAL A 3 -4.16 4.32 12.24
CA VAL A 3 -3.28 3.22 11.84
C VAL A 3 -3.94 2.48 10.69
N TYR A 4 -3.16 2.21 9.65
CA TYR A 4 -3.54 1.38 8.52
C TYR A 4 -2.48 0.30 8.34
N ILE A 5 -2.90 -0.96 8.30
CA ILE A 5 -2.02 -2.09 7.99
C ILE A 5 -2.30 -2.49 6.55
N ASN A 6 -1.34 -2.22 5.67
CA ASN A 6 -1.40 -2.71 4.29
C ASN A 6 -0.89 -4.15 4.25
N PRO A 7 -1.62 -5.11 3.67
CA PRO A 7 -1.13 -6.46 3.40
C PRO A 7 0.01 -6.55 2.36
N GLY A 8 0.89 -5.56 2.24
CA GLY A 8 1.89 -5.48 1.16
C GLY A 8 2.69 -6.79 0.98
N ASN A 9 2.89 -7.19 -0.28
CA ASN A 9 3.72 -8.33 -0.77
C ASN A 9 5.19 -8.23 -0.33
N HIS A 10 5.48 -8.33 0.96
CA HIS A 10 6.83 -8.35 1.50
C HIS A 10 7.28 -9.80 1.70
N GLY A 11 8.23 -10.25 0.86
CA GLY A 11 8.94 -11.52 1.05
C GLY A 11 8.52 -12.67 0.13
N LEU A 12 7.45 -12.53 -0.65
CA LEU A 12 7.16 -13.47 -1.73
C LEU A 12 7.99 -13.07 -2.96
N LYS A 13 8.90 -13.94 -3.43
CA LYS A 13 9.11 -14.05 -4.88
C LYS A 13 7.72 -14.37 -5.40
N ASP A 14 7.11 -13.44 -6.13
CA ASP A 14 5.70 -13.52 -6.47
C ASP A 14 5.37 -14.94 -6.96
N PRO A 15 4.53 -15.73 -6.25
CA PRO A 15 4.23 -17.11 -6.65
C PRO A 15 3.38 -17.16 -7.92
N TRP A 16 3.02 -15.99 -8.44
CA TRP A 16 2.37 -15.80 -9.71
C TRP A 16 3.43 -15.51 -10.77
N PRO A 17 3.39 -16.16 -11.93
CA PRO A 17 4.41 -15.99 -12.96
C PRO A 17 4.53 -14.52 -13.36
N GLN A 18 5.59 -13.89 -12.82
CA GLN A 18 6.15 -12.58 -13.15
C GLN A 18 5.23 -11.37 -12.89
N VAL A 19 5.01 -11.01 -11.61
CA VAL A 19 4.46 -9.69 -11.25
C VAL A 19 5.58 -8.66 -11.34
N THR A 20 5.54 -7.78 -12.33
CA THR A 20 6.52 -6.70 -12.43
C THR A 20 6.19 -5.60 -11.41
N VAL A 21 7.22 -4.89 -10.92
CA VAL A 21 7.10 -3.76 -9.99
C VAL A 21 5.99 -2.78 -10.41
N GLY A 22 4.85 -2.80 -9.70
CA GLY A 22 3.76 -1.81 -9.85
C GLY A 22 2.38 -2.38 -10.15
N GLU A 23 1.98 -3.51 -9.58
CA GLU A 23 0.68 -4.12 -9.84
C GLU A 23 0.08 -4.60 -8.51
N VAL A 24 -1.06 -4.04 -8.10
CA VAL A 24 -1.70 -4.31 -6.79
C VAL A 24 -3.00 -5.10 -6.98
N GLY A 25 -3.14 -6.25 -6.31
CA GLY A 25 -4.39 -6.60 -5.59
C GLY A 25 -5.44 -7.60 -6.14
N ASP A 26 -5.17 -8.50 -7.09
CA ASP A 26 -6.17 -9.48 -7.62
C ASP A 26 -5.47 -10.59 -8.48
N PRO A 27 -6.03 -11.80 -8.69
CA PRO A 27 -5.37 -12.87 -9.42
C PRO A 27 -5.12 -12.57 -10.91
N VAL A 28 -4.01 -13.10 -11.42
CA VAL A 28 -3.42 -12.83 -12.74
C VAL A 28 -4.33 -13.09 -13.94
N ALA A 29 -5.38 -13.91 -13.80
CA ALA A 29 -6.23 -14.32 -14.92
C ALA A 29 -6.98 -13.13 -15.60
N PHE A 30 -7.30 -12.06 -14.86
CA PHE A 30 -8.04 -10.90 -15.38
C PHE A 30 -7.14 -9.78 -15.97
N ARG A 31 -5.81 -9.98 -16.07
CA ARG A 31 -4.85 -8.86 -16.15
C ARG A 31 -3.90 -8.85 -17.34
N LYS A 32 -3.80 -9.94 -18.12
CA LYS A 32 -2.81 -10.08 -19.21
C LYS A 32 -2.75 -8.90 -20.20
N ASN A 33 -3.83 -8.14 -20.37
CA ASN A 33 -3.92 -7.03 -21.31
C ASN A 33 -4.08 -5.63 -20.68
N ARG A 34 -3.97 -5.49 -19.34
CA ARG A 34 -4.26 -4.22 -18.65
C ARG A 34 -3.02 -3.35 -18.34
N GLY A 35 -1.82 -3.89 -18.57
CA GLY A 35 -0.55 -3.19 -18.37
C GLY A 35 -0.25 -2.86 -16.90
N LYS A 36 0.82 -2.08 -16.68
CA LYS A 36 1.23 -1.63 -15.34
C LYS A 36 0.07 -0.90 -14.64
N TYR A 37 -0.14 -1.16 -13.35
CA TYR A 37 -1.27 -0.65 -12.57
C TYR A 37 -2.64 -0.98 -13.21
N GLY A 38 -2.83 -2.21 -13.71
CA GLY A 38 -4.00 -2.62 -14.49
C GLY A 38 -5.36 -2.51 -13.80
N GLU A 39 -5.40 -2.33 -12.48
CA GLU A 39 -6.63 -2.02 -11.73
C GLU A 39 -7.00 -0.54 -11.73
N VAL A 40 -6.03 0.34 -12.03
CA VAL A 40 -6.32 1.75 -12.21
C VAL A 40 -6.76 1.97 -13.65
N VAL A 41 -8.00 2.43 -13.79
CA VAL A 41 -8.62 2.77 -15.09
C VAL A 41 -7.69 3.68 -15.90
N ARG A 42 -7.65 3.44 -17.21
CA ARG A 42 -6.90 4.27 -18.15
C ARG A 42 -7.50 5.68 -18.15
N ALA A 43 -6.70 6.65 -17.75
CA ALA A 43 -7.11 8.05 -17.69
C ALA A 43 -5.96 8.96 -18.15
N PRO A 44 -6.25 10.16 -18.68
CA PRO A 44 -5.22 11.12 -19.08
C PRO A 44 -4.20 11.41 -17.98
N THR A 45 -4.64 11.52 -16.72
CA THR A 45 -3.76 11.74 -15.57
C THR A 45 -2.82 10.56 -15.31
N LYS A 46 -3.30 9.32 -15.45
CA LYS A 46 -2.47 8.11 -15.32
C LYS A 46 -1.40 8.08 -16.41
N ALA A 47 -1.79 8.28 -17.67
CA ALA A 47 -0.86 8.31 -18.80
C ALA A 47 0.19 9.42 -18.66
N PHE A 48 -0.21 10.60 -18.19
CA PHE A 48 0.71 11.70 -17.89
C PHE A 48 1.71 11.32 -16.78
N MET A 49 1.24 10.84 -15.63
CA MET A 49 2.13 10.47 -14.53
C MET A 49 3.10 9.34 -14.91
N GLU A 50 2.66 8.35 -15.70
CA GLU A 50 3.53 7.27 -16.20
C GLU A 50 4.61 7.79 -17.15
N LYS A 51 4.26 8.70 -18.07
CA LYS A 51 5.22 9.35 -18.99
C LYS A 51 6.25 10.20 -18.23
N HIS A 52 5.85 10.81 -17.12
CA HIS A 52 6.66 11.70 -16.30
C HIS A 52 7.17 11.03 -15.01
N ARG A 53 7.27 9.70 -14.98
CA ARG A 53 7.56 8.94 -13.75
C ARG A 53 8.87 9.30 -13.04
N ASP A 54 9.86 9.73 -13.80
CA ASP A 54 11.19 10.09 -13.29
C ASP A 54 11.37 11.61 -13.14
N ASP A 55 10.38 12.40 -13.54
CA ASP A 55 10.34 13.84 -13.31
C ASP A 55 10.21 14.13 -11.80
N PRO A 56 11.16 14.87 -11.18
CA PRO A 56 11.10 15.20 -9.77
C PRO A 56 9.79 15.87 -9.32
N GLY A 57 9.13 16.62 -10.22
CA GLY A 57 7.86 17.28 -9.94
C GLY A 57 6.68 16.32 -9.78
N PHE A 58 6.72 15.15 -10.43
CA PHE A 58 5.60 14.20 -10.49
C PHE A 58 5.89 12.85 -9.82
N LYS A 59 7.17 12.51 -9.62
CA LYS A 59 7.60 11.24 -9.02
C LYS A 59 6.92 10.96 -7.67
N LYS A 60 6.78 11.98 -6.82
CA LYS A 60 6.07 11.85 -5.53
C LYS A 60 4.60 11.51 -5.72
N LEU A 61 3.92 12.14 -6.68
CA LEU A 61 2.51 11.88 -6.96
C LEU A 61 2.29 10.48 -7.52
N LEU A 62 3.15 10.05 -8.45
CA LEU A 62 3.13 8.67 -8.96
C LEU A 62 3.31 7.65 -7.82
N LYS A 63 4.28 7.89 -6.94
CA LYS A 63 4.51 7.03 -5.77
C LYS A 63 3.30 6.92 -4.87
N LEU A 64 2.69 8.06 -4.52
CA LEU A 64 1.50 8.10 -3.67
C LEU A 64 0.29 7.43 -4.33
N ALA A 65 0.15 7.56 -5.66
CA ALA A 65 -1.02 7.05 -6.39
C ALA A 65 -0.91 5.56 -6.77
N PHE A 66 0.30 5.04 -6.96
CA PHE A 66 0.48 3.76 -7.65
C PHE A 66 1.50 2.78 -7.04
N GLU A 67 2.48 3.24 -6.24
CA GLU A 67 3.45 2.32 -5.65
C GLU A 67 2.84 1.43 -4.56
N LYS A 68 3.49 0.29 -4.29
CA LYS A 68 3.11 -0.58 -3.17
C LYS A 68 3.21 0.21 -1.86
N ARG A 69 2.16 0.18 -1.05
CA ARG A 69 2.18 0.82 0.28
C ARG A 69 2.96 -0.04 1.27
N PRO A 70 3.70 0.54 2.23
CA PRO A 70 4.39 -0.22 3.26
C PRO A 70 3.40 -0.96 4.16
N TYR A 71 3.86 -2.02 4.84
CA TYR A 71 2.99 -2.84 5.69
C TYR A 71 2.29 -2.03 6.79
N GLU A 72 2.99 -1.10 7.44
CA GLU A 72 2.39 -0.20 8.43
C GLU A 72 2.36 1.24 7.95
N GLU A 73 1.20 1.88 8.14
CA GLU A 73 1.02 3.31 7.99
C GLU A 73 0.39 3.90 9.24
N LEU A 74 0.98 5.00 9.73
CA LEU A 74 0.46 5.77 10.86
C LEU A 74 0.36 7.23 10.39
N TYR A 75 -0.73 7.90 10.74
CA TYR A 75 -0.97 9.29 10.37
C TYR A 75 -1.43 10.12 11.57
N ASP A 76 -0.82 11.30 11.73
CA ASP A 76 -1.33 12.35 12.63
C ASP A 76 -2.27 13.28 11.87
N LEU A 77 -3.58 13.05 12.03
CA LEU A 77 -4.62 13.78 11.32
C LEU A 77 -4.68 15.27 11.69
N ARG A 78 -4.10 15.68 12.82
CA ARG A 78 -4.08 17.09 13.24
C ARG A 78 -3.14 17.91 12.35
N THR A 79 -2.05 17.30 11.91
CA THR A 79 -1.01 17.96 11.11
C THR A 79 -0.97 17.46 9.66
N ASN A 80 -1.60 16.33 9.38
CA ASN A 80 -1.68 15.72 8.05
C ASN A 80 -3.09 15.14 7.80
N PRO A 81 -4.10 16.00 7.60
CA PRO A 81 -5.47 15.58 7.35
C PRO A 81 -5.62 14.70 6.10
N GLY A 82 -4.79 14.97 5.08
CA GLY A 82 -4.79 14.22 3.82
C GLY A 82 -4.06 12.88 3.87
N GLN A 83 -3.51 12.46 5.03
CA GLN A 83 -2.87 11.16 5.20
C GLN A 83 -1.75 10.88 4.18
N LEU A 84 -1.01 11.91 3.76
CA LEU A 84 0.03 11.78 2.73
C LEU A 84 1.41 11.42 3.30
N ASN A 85 1.67 11.74 4.57
CA ASN A 85 2.93 11.54 5.25
C ASN A 85 2.84 10.39 6.27
N ASN A 86 3.30 9.19 5.89
CA ASN A 86 3.38 8.05 6.81
C ASN A 86 4.45 8.31 7.88
N ILE A 87 4.07 8.22 9.16
CA ILE A 87 4.92 8.43 10.33
C ILE A 87 5.14 7.15 11.15
N ALA A 88 4.82 5.96 10.63
CA ALA A 88 4.91 4.69 11.37
C ALA A 88 6.34 4.30 11.82
N ALA A 89 7.35 4.77 11.09
CA ALA A 89 8.76 4.51 11.38
C ALA A 89 9.40 5.57 12.31
N LYS A 90 8.66 6.63 12.67
CA LYS A 90 9.20 7.75 13.45
C LYS A 90 9.22 7.41 14.95
N PRO A 91 10.39 7.43 15.63
CA PRO A 91 10.51 7.04 17.04
C PRO A 91 9.60 7.82 17.99
N GLU A 92 9.39 9.11 17.73
CA GLU A 92 8.55 9.99 18.55
C GLU A 92 7.06 9.60 18.55
N TYR A 93 6.63 8.77 17.59
CA TYR A 93 5.28 8.23 17.49
C TYR A 93 5.16 6.76 17.94
N ALA A 94 6.24 6.15 18.42
CA ALA A 94 6.26 4.74 18.80
C ALA A 94 5.27 4.42 19.94
N LYS A 95 5.09 5.33 20.91
CA LYS A 95 4.14 5.16 22.01
C LYS A 95 2.70 5.08 21.51
N GLN A 96 2.35 5.92 20.53
CA GLN A 96 1.04 5.98 19.91
C GLN A 96 0.81 4.75 19.04
N LYS A 97 1.81 4.33 18.26
CA LYS A 97 1.75 3.10 17.47
C LYS A 97 1.47 1.87 18.35
N ARG A 98 2.21 1.70 19.45
CA ARG A 98 2.01 0.59 20.42
C ARG A 98 0.61 0.57 21.04
N LYS A 99 -0.05 1.71 21.15
CA LYS A 99 -1.43 1.79 21.67
C LYS A 99 -2.48 1.45 20.61
N LEU A 100 -2.25 1.85 19.36
CA LEU A 100 -3.25 1.76 18.30
C LEU A 100 -3.22 0.41 17.57
N VAL A 101 -2.05 -0.23 17.43
CA VAL A 101 -1.93 -1.55 16.79
C VAL A 101 -2.84 -2.60 17.46
N PRO A 102 -2.85 -2.77 18.80
CA PRO A 102 -3.76 -3.75 19.43
C PRO A 102 -5.24 -3.45 19.21
N ILE A 103 -5.61 -2.18 19.12
CA ILE A 103 -6.99 -1.77 18.84
C ILE A 103 -7.35 -2.15 17.40
N PHE A 104 -6.49 -1.82 16.44
CA PHE A 104 -6.67 -2.22 15.04
C PHE A 104 -6.80 -3.75 14.92
N GLU A 105 -5.93 -4.49 15.58
CA GLU A 105 -5.90 -5.94 15.55
C GLU A 105 -7.17 -6.58 16.11
N LYS A 106 -7.66 -6.04 17.24
CA LYS A 106 -8.92 -6.48 17.86
C LYS A 106 -10.12 -6.30 16.91
N GLU A 107 -10.17 -5.19 16.20
CA GLU A 107 -11.34 -4.83 15.37
C GLU A 107 -11.27 -5.41 13.95
N PHE A 108 -10.06 -5.54 13.36
CA PHE A 108 -9.89 -5.85 11.93
C PHE A 108 -9.00 -7.07 11.65
N GLY A 109 -8.34 -7.66 12.65
CA GLY A 109 -7.41 -8.77 12.46
C GLY A 109 -8.07 -10.02 11.85
N ALA A 110 -9.28 -10.37 12.31
CA ALA A 110 -10.03 -11.51 11.78
C ALA A 110 -10.47 -11.31 10.32
N THR A 111 -10.81 -10.07 9.94
CA THR A 111 -11.10 -9.72 8.54
C THR A 111 -9.84 -9.82 7.68
N TYR A 112 -8.70 -9.38 8.19
CA TYR A 112 -7.42 -9.47 7.48
C TYR A 112 -7.05 -10.92 7.14
N ASP A 113 -7.20 -11.84 8.10
CA ASP A 113 -6.81 -13.24 7.91
C ASP A 113 -7.81 -14.03 7.02
N SER A 114 -9.04 -13.54 6.85
CA SER A 114 -10.09 -14.16 6.03
C SER A 114 -10.35 -13.47 4.69
N ALA A 115 -9.86 -12.24 4.50
CA ALA A 115 -10.04 -11.46 3.27
C ALA A 115 -9.09 -11.97 2.18
N ALA A 116 -9.64 -12.78 1.29
CA ALA A 116 -9.08 -13.18 0.00
C ALA A 116 -7.84 -14.12 0.02
N PRO A 117 -7.90 -15.25 -0.71
CA PRO A 117 -6.72 -16.06 -0.97
C PRO A 117 -5.65 -15.23 -1.69
N GLY A 118 -4.46 -15.13 -1.11
CA GLY A 118 -3.31 -14.42 -1.70
C GLY A 118 -2.85 -13.17 -0.95
N ILE A 119 -3.47 -12.79 0.16
CA ILE A 119 -2.85 -11.85 1.11
C ILE A 119 -1.61 -12.51 1.75
N PRO A 120 -0.42 -11.90 1.68
CA PRO A 120 0.76 -12.44 2.34
C PRO A 120 0.57 -12.45 3.86
N PRO A 121 1.17 -13.45 4.55
CA PRO A 121 1.11 -13.50 6.00
C PRO A 121 1.74 -12.24 6.58
N ARG A 122 1.19 -11.81 7.72
CA ARG A 122 1.68 -10.64 8.42
C ARG A 122 3.16 -10.84 8.81
N PRO A 123 4.04 -9.85 8.56
CA PRO A 123 5.41 -9.91 9.05
C PRO A 123 5.40 -10.04 10.58
N LYS A 124 6.22 -10.96 11.09
CA LYS A 124 6.44 -11.08 12.53
C LYS A 124 7.16 -9.83 13.01
N MET A 125 6.56 -9.12 13.97
CA MET A 125 7.15 -7.95 14.62
C MET A 125 8.26 -8.35 15.59
#